data_AF-A0AAV4QEY5-F1
#
_entry.id   AF-A0AAV4QEY5-F1
#
_cell.length_a   1.000
_cell.length_b   1.000
_cell.length_c   1.000
_cell.angle_alpha   90.00
_cell.angle_beta   90.00
_cell.angle_gamma   90.00
#
_symmetry.space_group_name_H-M   'P 1'
#
loop_
_entity.id
_entity.type
_entity.pdbx_description
1 polymer ?
#
loop_
_entity_poly.entity_id
_entity_poly.type
_entity_poly.pdbx_seq_one_letter_code
_entity_poly.pdbx_strand_id
1 'polypeptide(L)'
;MVQVGKDKNSSERSYICESIAERAGLKTVGKEKLKIFTFASNEASVSELKRKRITLKNCNSDLVITLEALATKTICVSKISSPSSRMVELLQNEGFELSDSGASSGRVDILIGE
;
A
#
# COMPACT_ATOMS: atom_id res chain seq x y z
N MET A 1 -0.86 -4.79 29.46
CA MET A 1 -1.28 -6.11 28.93
C MET A 1 -2.36 -5.85 27.89
N VAL A 2 -2.03 -5.91 26.60
CA VAL A 2 -3.00 -5.58 25.53
C VAL A 2 -3.61 -6.88 25.03
N GLN A 3 -4.93 -7.03 25.15
CA GLN A 3 -5.65 -8.17 24.58
C GLN A 3 -5.75 -7.98 23.08
N VAL A 4 -5.08 -8.85 22.32
CA VAL A 4 -5.27 -8.95 20.86
C VAL A 4 -6.63 -9.61 20.62
N GLY A 5 -7.54 -8.88 19.97
CA GLY A 5 -8.85 -9.40 19.58
C GLY A 5 -8.73 -10.60 18.65
N LYS A 6 -9.47 -11.67 18.91
CA LYS A 6 -9.54 -12.86 18.06
C LYS A 6 -10.48 -12.65 16.87
N ASP A 7 -10.20 -11.67 16.01
CA ASP A 7 -10.88 -11.54 14.73
C ASP A 7 -9.99 -12.11 13.62
N LYS A 8 -10.33 -13.33 13.22
CA LYS A 8 -9.68 -14.03 12.11
C LYS A 8 -10.05 -13.37 10.78
N ASN A 9 -9.21 -12.50 10.23
CA ASN A 9 -9.03 -12.44 8.79
C ASN A 9 -7.73 -11.73 8.35
N SER A 10 -6.56 -12.26 8.72
CA SER A 10 -5.30 -11.74 8.14
C SER A 10 -5.30 -11.97 6.62
N SER A 11 -5.50 -10.89 5.88
CA SER A 11 -5.96 -10.92 4.50
C SER A 11 -4.76 -11.07 3.58
N GLU A 12 -4.45 -12.32 3.19
CA GLU A 12 -3.46 -12.69 2.18
C GLU A 12 -3.85 -12.18 0.77
N ARG A 13 -3.86 -10.85 0.60
CA ARG A 13 -4.30 -10.18 -0.61
C ARG A 13 -3.14 -9.98 -1.56
N SER A 14 -3.29 -10.59 -2.74
CA SER A 14 -2.44 -10.26 -3.88
C SER A 14 -2.81 -8.88 -4.44
N TYR A 15 -1.79 -8.10 -4.79
CA TYR A 15 -1.92 -6.81 -5.47
C TYR A 15 -1.22 -6.84 -6.81
N ILE A 16 -1.72 -6.05 -7.77
CA ILE A 16 -1.09 -5.88 -9.08
C ILE A 16 -1.13 -4.41 -9.49
N CYS A 17 -0.07 -3.94 -10.15
CA CYS A 17 -0.08 -2.59 -10.72
C CYS A 17 -1.14 -2.48 -11.82
N GLU A 18 -1.99 -1.45 -11.77
CA GLU A 18 -3.08 -1.24 -12.73
C GLU A 18 -2.56 -1.20 -14.18
N SER A 19 -1.43 -0.56 -14.42
CA SER A 19 -0.80 -0.50 -15.76
C SER A 19 -0.34 -1.87 -16.29
N ILE A 20 0.13 -2.77 -15.40
CA ILE A 20 0.49 -4.15 -15.78
C ILE A 20 -0.78 -4.94 -16.07
N ALA A 21 -1.81 -4.80 -15.23
CA ALA A 21 -3.08 -5.49 -15.41
C ALA A 21 -3.83 -5.06 -16.69
N GLU A 22 -3.68 -3.81 -17.11
CA GLU A 22 -4.22 -3.29 -18.37
C GLU A 22 -3.41 -3.77 -19.57
N ARG A 23 -2.07 -3.66 -19.53
CA ARG A 23 -1.18 -4.17 -20.60
C ARG A 23 -1.31 -5.68 -20.84
N ALA A 24 -1.56 -6.46 -19.79
CA ALA A 24 -1.80 -7.90 -19.86
C ALA A 24 -3.26 -8.27 -20.16
N GLY A 25 -4.16 -7.30 -20.39
CA GLY A 25 -5.56 -7.54 -20.74
C GLY A 25 -6.38 -8.26 -19.65
N LEU A 26 -5.99 -8.15 -18.38
CA LEU A 26 -6.56 -8.97 -17.31
C LEU A 26 -8.05 -8.70 -17.08
N LYS A 27 -8.83 -9.78 -17.05
CA LYS A 27 -10.27 -9.73 -16.79
C LYS A 27 -10.57 -9.16 -15.40
N THR A 28 -11.38 -8.11 -15.35
CA THR A 28 -12.01 -7.65 -14.10
C THR A 28 -13.10 -8.64 -13.69
N VAL A 29 -13.06 -9.11 -12.45
CA VAL A 29 -14.00 -10.08 -11.86
C VAL A 29 -14.83 -9.48 -10.72
N GLY A 30 -14.45 -8.30 -10.23
CA GLY A 30 -15.23 -7.55 -9.27
C GLY A 30 -14.60 -6.21 -8.94
N LYS A 31 -15.11 -5.58 -7.90
CA LYS A 31 -14.50 -4.41 -7.26
C LYS A 31 -14.48 -4.61 -5.74
N GLU A 32 -13.61 -3.89 -5.07
CA GLU A 32 -13.44 -3.99 -3.62
C GLU A 32 -13.06 -2.63 -3.05
N LYS A 33 -13.64 -2.26 -1.90
CA LYS A 33 -13.32 -1.02 -1.21
C LYS A 33 -12.32 -1.30 -0.11
N LEU A 34 -11.14 -0.67 -0.19
CA LEU A 34 -10.14 -0.68 0.87
C LEU A 34 -10.16 0.64 1.63
N LYS A 35 -9.98 0.56 2.95
CA LYS A 35 -9.63 1.70 3.80
C LYS A 35 -8.12 1.78 3.87
N ILE A 36 -7.54 2.84 3.33
CA ILE A 36 -6.10 3.09 3.34
C ILE A 36 -5.82 4.17 4.38
N PHE A 37 -5.20 3.75 5.47
CA PHE A 37 -4.64 4.65 6.49
C PHE A 37 -3.26 5.14 6.04
N THR A 38 -2.91 6.35 6.42
CA THR A 38 -1.60 6.94 6.14
C THR A 38 -0.95 7.38 7.45
N PHE A 39 0.38 7.31 7.53
CA PHE A 39 1.10 7.70 8.74
C PHE A 39 0.79 9.16 9.10
N ALA A 40 0.56 9.41 10.39
CA ALA A 40 0.08 10.69 10.95
C ALA A 40 -1.32 11.16 10.49
N SER A 41 -2.14 10.31 9.85
CA SER A 41 -3.57 10.58 9.60
C SER A 41 -4.47 9.81 10.57
N ASN A 42 -5.44 10.51 11.17
CA ASN A 42 -6.53 9.91 11.94
C ASN A 42 -7.70 9.45 11.05
N GLU A 43 -7.71 9.84 9.77
CA GLU A 43 -8.76 9.50 8.81
C GLU A 43 -8.26 8.49 7.78
N ALA A 44 -9.10 7.50 7.47
CA ALA A 44 -8.86 6.53 6.41
C ALA A 44 -9.39 7.04 5.07
N SER A 45 -8.55 7.04 4.04
CA SER A 45 -9.01 7.24 2.67
C SER A 45 -9.69 5.97 2.15
N VAL A 46 -10.85 6.09 1.50
CA VAL A 46 -11.57 4.92 0.95
C VAL A 46 -11.33 4.85 -0.56
N SER A 47 -10.68 3.77 -1.00
CA SER A 47 -10.37 3.52 -2.42
C SER A 47 -11.11 2.30 -2.94
N GLU A 48 -11.82 2.44 -4.07
CA GLU A 48 -12.46 1.33 -4.76
C GLU A 48 -11.53 0.78 -5.86
N LEU A 49 -10.99 -0.42 -5.63
CA LEU A 49 -10.05 -1.10 -6.52
C LEU A 49 -10.76 -2.14 -7.40
N LYS A 50 -10.26 -2.34 -8.62
CA LYS A 50 -10.74 -3.40 -9.53
C LYS A 50 -10.10 -4.72 -9.11
N ARG A 51 -10.89 -5.76 -8.83
CA ARG A 51 -10.37 -7.11 -8.62
C ARG A 51 -10.17 -7.80 -9.97
N LYS A 52 -8.95 -8.27 -10.23
CA LYS A 52 -8.48 -8.86 -11.48
C LYS A 52 -8.22 -10.34 -11.30
N ARG A 53 -8.59 -11.16 -12.29
CA ARG A 53 -8.20 -12.57 -12.35
C ARG A 53 -6.85 -12.71 -13.05
N ILE A 54 -5.94 -13.45 -12.41
CA ILE A 54 -4.63 -13.81 -12.95
C ILE A 54 -4.59 -15.32 -13.07
N THR A 55 -4.13 -15.84 -14.21
CA THR A 55 -3.86 -17.26 -14.42
C THR A 55 -2.38 -17.41 -14.72
N LEU A 56 -1.66 -18.07 -13.82
CA LEU A 56 -0.25 -18.40 -13.95
C LEU A 56 -0.15 -19.84 -14.47
N LYS A 57 0.50 -20.04 -15.62
CA LYS A 57 0.82 -21.36 -16.16
C LYS A 57 2.31 -21.62 -16.01
N ASN A 58 2.68 -22.78 -15.49
CA ASN A 58 4.07 -23.23 -15.49
C ASN A 58 4.50 -23.57 -16.94
N CYS A 59 5.70 -23.17 -17.35
CA CYS A 59 6.24 -23.49 -18.68
C CYS A 59 6.77 -24.94 -18.76
N ASN A 60 7.13 -25.55 -17.63
CA ASN A 60 7.79 -26.85 -17.53
C ASN A 60 6.85 -27.96 -16.99
N SER A 61 5.58 -27.64 -16.71
CA SER A 61 4.56 -28.62 -16.31
C SER A 61 3.15 -28.10 -16.64
N ASP A 62 2.15 -28.99 -16.63
CA ASP A 62 0.75 -28.60 -16.85
C ASP A 62 0.09 -27.90 -15.64
N LEU A 63 0.89 -27.50 -14.63
CA LEU A 63 0.39 -26.76 -13.48
C LEU A 63 -0.13 -25.38 -13.90
N VAL A 64 -1.41 -25.15 -13.65
CA VAL A 64 -2.09 -23.86 -13.85
C VAL A 64 -2.71 -23.42 -12.53
N ILE A 65 -2.33 -22.24 -12.06
CA ILE A 65 -2.84 -21.61 -10.84
C ILE A 65 -3.66 -20.39 -11.25
N THR A 66 -4.88 -20.26 -10.72
CA THR A 66 -5.69 -19.04 -10.90
C THR A 66 -5.93 -18.38 -9.56
N LEU A 67 -5.67 -17.07 -9.50
CA LEU A 67 -5.83 -16.25 -8.30
C LEU A 67 -6.53 -14.93 -8.65
N GLU A 68 -6.97 -14.21 -7.61
CA GLU A 68 -7.51 -12.86 -7.75
C GLU A 68 -6.62 -11.85 -7.04
N ALA A 69 -6.35 -10.73 -7.70
CA ALA A 69 -5.51 -9.64 -7.18
C ALA A 69 -6.22 -8.30 -7.31
N LEU A 70 -5.98 -7.38 -6.37
CA LEU A 70 -6.50 -6.01 -6.46
C LEU A 70 -5.58 -5.16 -7.34
N ALA A 71 -6.13 -4.63 -8.43
CA ALA A 71 -5.43 -3.67 -9.27
C ALA A 71 -5.41 -2.31 -8.60
N THR A 72 -4.20 -1.84 -8.30
CA THR A 72 -3.92 -0.54 -7.71
C THR A 72 -2.95 0.21 -8.58
N LYS A 73 -3.08 1.54 -8.68
CA LYS A 73 -2.05 2.39 -9.30
C LYS A 73 -0.72 2.29 -8.57
N THR A 74 -0.79 1.94 -7.28
CA THR A 74 0.30 2.08 -6.35
C THR A 74 0.32 0.92 -5.38
N ILE A 75 1.43 0.18 -5.35
CA ILE A 75 1.68 -0.80 -4.29
C ILE A 75 2.24 -0.05 -3.06
N CYS A 76 3.00 1.05 -3.24
CA CYS A 76 3.60 1.91 -2.18
C CYS A 76 3.95 3.43 -2.55
N VAL A 77 3.06 4.47 -2.67
CA VAL A 77 3.35 5.96 -2.87
C VAL A 77 2.39 7.03 -2.16
N SER A 78 2.37 7.14 -0.80
CA SER A 78 1.74 8.14 0.13
C SER A 78 2.71 9.29 0.46
N LYS A 79 2.62 10.07 1.56
CA LYS A 79 3.57 11.16 1.88
C LYS A 79 4.31 10.97 3.22
N ILE A 80 5.63 10.97 3.18
CA ILE A 80 6.43 11.45 4.33
C ILE A 80 6.58 12.95 4.10
N SER A 81 5.78 13.76 4.79
CA SER A 81 5.99 15.20 4.82
C SER A 81 7.24 15.51 5.64
N SER A 82 8.19 16.23 5.04
CA SER A 82 9.33 16.79 5.77
C SER A 82 8.83 17.52 7.03
N PRO A 83 9.52 17.39 8.18
CA PRO A 83 9.11 18.07 9.40
C PRO A 83 8.98 19.59 9.16
N SER A 84 7.98 20.21 9.77
CA SER A 84 7.79 21.66 9.66
C SER A 84 9.01 22.40 10.23
N SER A 85 9.30 23.60 9.74
CA SER A 85 10.43 24.42 10.21
C SER A 85 10.46 24.56 11.73
N ARG A 86 9.29 24.71 12.37
CA ARG A 86 9.15 24.74 13.83
C ARG A 86 9.54 23.43 14.53
N MET A 87 9.28 22.27 13.93
CA MET A 87 9.73 20.98 14.47
C MET A 87 11.23 20.77 14.25
N VAL A 88 11.77 21.21 13.11
CA VAL A 88 13.22 21.17 12.84
C VAL A 88 13.99 22.00 13.86
N GLU A 89 13.55 23.24 14.09
CA GLU A 89 14.14 24.16 15.06
C GLU A 89 14.07 23.62 16.49
N LEU A 90 12.94 23.01 16.88
CA LEU A 90 12.78 22.39 18.20
C LEU A 90 13.73 21.19 18.38
N LEU A 91 13.82 20.29 17.38
CA LEU A 91 14.71 19.13 17.44
C LEU A 91 16.20 19.52 17.47
N GLN A 92 16.59 20.56 16.72
CA GLN A 92 17.95 21.11 16.76
C GLN A 92 18.28 21.74 18.12
N ASN A 93 17.36 22.47 18.73
CA ASN A 93 17.53 23.04 20.07
C ASN A 93 17.64 21.98 21.18
N GLU A 94 16.97 20.83 21.02
CA GLU A 94 17.09 19.65 21.88
C GLU A 94 18.34 18.79 21.55
N GLY A 95 19.19 19.21 20.60
CA GLY A 95 20.45 18.54 20.26
C GLY A 95 20.35 17.34 19.32
N PHE A 96 19.20 17.13 18.65
CA PHE A 96 19.04 16.07 17.65
C PHE A 96 19.50 16.52 16.25
N GLU A 97 20.38 15.73 15.65
CA GLU A 97 20.83 15.94 14.27
C GLU A 97 19.89 15.21 13.28
N LEU A 98 19.38 15.94 12.28
CA LEU A 98 18.46 15.39 11.28
C LEU A 98 19.24 14.85 10.08
N SER A 99 19.13 13.54 9.83
CA SER A 99 19.83 12.85 8.74
C SER A 99 19.22 13.08 7.34
N ASP A 100 18.06 13.73 7.25
CA ASP A 100 17.37 14.03 5.99
C ASP A 100 17.31 15.54 5.76
N SER A 101 18.19 16.04 4.88
CA SER A 101 18.18 17.43 4.41
C SER A 101 17.22 17.65 3.23
N GLY A 102 16.28 16.73 3.01
CA GLY A 102 15.36 16.69 1.88
C GLY A 102 14.34 17.82 1.85
N ALA A 103 14.71 18.91 1.18
CA ALA A 103 13.77 19.97 0.75
C ALA A 103 12.72 19.47 -0.28
N SER A 104 12.82 18.22 -0.74
CA SER A 104 11.87 17.57 -1.63
C SER A 104 10.87 16.70 -0.87
N SER A 105 9.58 17.04 -0.94
CA SER A 105 8.51 16.22 -0.35
C SER A 105 8.34 14.89 -1.08
N GLY A 106 9.01 13.84 -0.57
CA GLY A 106 8.97 12.48 -1.06
C GLY A 106 7.62 11.79 -0.85
N ARG A 107 7.35 10.75 -1.66
CA ARG A 107 6.05 10.09 -1.72
C ARG A 107 6.22 8.54 -1.71
N VAL A 108 5.77 7.84 -0.64
CA VAL A 108 5.97 6.40 -0.31
C VAL A 108 4.77 5.88 0.52
N ASP A 109 3.92 4.97 0.00
CA ASP A 109 2.69 4.43 0.67
C ASP A 109 3.10 3.14 1.34
N ILE A 110 2.26 2.68 2.25
CA ILE A 110 2.34 1.36 2.83
C ILE A 110 0.93 0.79 2.73
N LEU A 111 0.74 -0.21 1.88
CA LEU A 111 -0.49 -1.01 1.87
C LEU A 111 -0.47 -1.90 3.12
N ILE A 112 -1.28 -1.55 4.11
CA ILE A 112 -1.54 -2.39 5.27
C ILE A 112 -2.79 -3.22 4.95
N GLY A 113 -2.63 -4.53 4.84
CA GLY A 113 -3.76 -5.46 4.92
C GLY A 113 -4.07 -5.74 6.40
N GLU A 114 -5.35 -5.66 6.77
CA GLU A 114 -5.86 -6.29 8.00
C GLU A 114 -5.80 -7.82 7.88
#